data_AF-A0A1G6Y8G6-F1
#
_entry.id   AF-A0A1G6Y8G6-F1
#
_cell.length_a   1.000
_cell.length_b   1.000
_cell.length_c   1.000
_cell.angle_alpha   90.00
_cell.angle_beta   90.00
_cell.angle_gamma   90.00
#
_symmetry.space_group_name_H-M   'P 1'
#
loop_
_entity.id
_entity.type
_entity.pdbx_description
1 polymer ?
#
loop_
_entity_poly.entity_id
_entity_poly.type
_entity_poly.pdbx_seq_one_letter_code
_entity_poly.pdbx_strand_id
1 'polypeptide(L)'
;MQDSLSQNLSLLCSYYPSIAEVCRKLEFNRQQFNKYLAGSARPSRHNMRRICDFFGVSEAELLLDAPQFEDIVAIKRKPVQQEALSKPLRHLDRLYQRSQSLEKYLGYYYRYFYSFGNPGKVIRSLALVYKEGEKYYWKNIEVLRDPETDRSWGLNKYEGVLFFLADRIYIMEYESVAMNSITQATLYPSHRSRLDILMGIQTGGPTRRGRKPGASKVALEYLGRDINVRAALKRTGLFNPETGPIRPEILRLIENRMEEQTFVLDVDEP
;
A
#
# COMPACT_ATOMS: atom_id res chain seq x y z
N MET A 1 -37.29 33.96 -12.58
CA MET A 1 -36.36 33.51 -11.52
C MET A 1 -36.69 32.05 -11.25
N GLN A 2 -35.83 31.14 -11.70
CA GLN A 2 -36.00 29.71 -11.50
C GLN A 2 -35.81 29.43 -10.00
N ASP A 3 -36.70 28.64 -9.38
CA ASP A 3 -36.63 28.34 -7.95
C ASP A 3 -35.36 27.53 -7.66
N SER A 4 -34.37 28.10 -6.97
CA SER A 4 -33.08 27.46 -6.68
C SER A 4 -33.26 26.07 -6.02
N LEU A 5 -34.34 25.89 -5.26
CA LEU A 5 -34.68 24.61 -4.64
C LEU A 5 -34.86 23.47 -5.65
N SER A 6 -35.56 23.70 -6.76
CA SER A 6 -35.89 22.65 -7.72
C SER A 6 -34.66 22.21 -8.52
N GLN A 7 -33.80 23.17 -8.86
CA GLN A 7 -32.52 22.94 -9.53
C GLN A 7 -31.56 22.17 -8.61
N ASN A 8 -31.43 22.60 -7.35
CA ASN A 8 -30.59 21.95 -6.35
C ASN A 8 -31.07 20.52 -6.03
N LEU A 9 -32.38 20.32 -5.92
CA LEU A 9 -32.95 18.99 -5.72
C LEU A 9 -32.72 18.07 -6.93
N SER A 10 -32.81 18.61 -8.14
CA SER A 10 -32.51 17.87 -9.38
C SER A 10 -31.05 17.46 -9.45
N LEU A 11 -30.13 18.36 -9.09
CA LEU A 11 -28.71 18.06 -8.96
C LEU A 11 -28.48 16.91 -7.98
N LEU A 12 -29.04 16.97 -6.76
CA LEU A 12 -28.90 15.91 -5.76
C LEU A 12 -29.43 14.55 -6.25
N CYS A 13 -30.52 14.55 -7.02
CA CYS A 13 -31.14 13.34 -7.59
C CYS A 13 -30.32 12.75 -8.75
N SER A 14 -29.58 13.57 -9.51
CA SER A 14 -28.78 13.12 -10.66
C SER A 14 -27.71 12.09 -10.30
N TYR A 15 -27.29 12.06 -9.04
CA TYR A 15 -26.30 11.11 -8.52
C TYR A 15 -26.90 9.75 -8.12
N TYR A 16 -28.19 9.54 -8.32
CA TYR A 16 -28.85 8.26 -8.08
C TYR A 16 -29.30 7.65 -9.42
N PRO A 17 -29.38 6.31 -9.53
CA PRO A 17 -29.78 5.64 -10.77
C PRO A 17 -31.14 6.08 -11.34
N SER A 18 -32.07 6.50 -10.49
CA SER A 18 -33.35 7.09 -10.93
C SER A 18 -34.06 7.87 -9.83
N ILE A 19 -34.94 8.81 -10.22
CA ILE A 19 -35.86 9.50 -9.29
C ILE A 19 -36.76 8.50 -8.56
N ALA A 20 -37.15 7.41 -9.22
CA ALA A 20 -37.97 6.37 -8.60
C ALA A 20 -37.24 5.71 -7.40
N GLU A 21 -35.93 5.52 -7.51
CA GLU A 21 -35.12 5.02 -6.40
C GLU A 21 -35.03 6.00 -5.24
N VAL A 22 -34.84 7.29 -5.54
CA VAL A 22 -34.83 8.37 -4.53
C VAL A 22 -36.16 8.41 -3.78
N CYS A 23 -37.29 8.39 -4.49
CA CYS A 23 -38.62 8.38 -3.86
C CYS A 23 -38.85 7.15 -2.98
N ARG A 24 -38.36 5.96 -3.37
CA ARG A 24 -38.44 4.75 -2.54
C ARG A 24 -37.65 4.90 -1.24
N LYS A 25 -36.41 5.39 -1.32
CA LYS A 25 -35.55 5.57 -0.13
C LYS A 25 -36.05 6.67 0.81
N LEU A 26 -36.63 7.72 0.26
CA LEU A 26 -37.25 8.80 1.03
C LEU A 26 -38.65 8.45 1.54
N GLU A 27 -39.26 7.37 1.04
CA GLU A 27 -40.67 7.02 1.24
C GLU A 27 -41.64 8.16 0.85
N PHE A 28 -41.38 8.78 -0.31
CA PHE A 28 -42.23 9.83 -0.88
C PHE A 28 -43.11 9.29 -2.00
N ASN A 29 -44.32 9.85 -2.10
CA ASN A 29 -45.14 9.67 -3.29
C ASN A 29 -44.44 10.33 -4.50
N ARG A 30 -44.20 9.56 -5.56
CA ARG A 30 -43.49 10.02 -6.76
C ARG A 30 -44.15 11.21 -7.45
N GLN A 31 -45.49 11.27 -7.49
CA GLN A 31 -46.20 12.41 -8.06
C GLN A 31 -45.98 13.69 -7.25
N GLN A 32 -45.95 13.55 -5.92
CA GLN A 32 -45.67 14.66 -5.01
C GLN A 32 -44.22 15.14 -5.14
N PHE A 33 -43.25 14.21 -5.18
CA PHE A 33 -41.84 14.56 -5.30
C PHE A 33 -41.50 15.21 -6.64
N ASN A 34 -42.13 14.75 -7.73
CA ASN A 34 -41.99 15.37 -9.05
C ASN A 34 -42.49 16.83 -9.09
N LYS A 35 -43.49 17.20 -8.27
CA LYS A 35 -43.92 18.60 -8.14
C LYS A 35 -42.84 19.48 -7.52
N TYR A 36 -42.02 18.93 -6.62
CA TYR A 36 -40.87 19.64 -6.05
C TYR A 36 -39.75 19.82 -7.07
N LEU A 37 -39.41 18.78 -7.83
CA LEU A 37 -38.43 18.86 -8.91
C LEU A 37 -38.85 19.82 -10.04
N ALA A 38 -40.16 19.92 -10.30
CA ALA A 38 -40.70 20.87 -11.27
C ALA A 38 -40.82 22.30 -10.72
N GLY A 39 -40.59 22.53 -9.42
CA GLY A 39 -40.79 23.82 -8.76
C GLY A 39 -42.26 24.27 -8.67
N SER A 40 -43.22 23.37 -8.91
CA SER A 40 -44.66 23.68 -8.88
C SER A 40 -45.29 23.54 -7.49
N ALA A 41 -44.56 22.99 -6.53
CA ALA A 41 -44.92 22.97 -5.11
C ALA A 41 -43.66 23.02 -4.26
N ARG A 42 -43.78 23.46 -3.00
CA ARG A 42 -42.70 23.37 -2.01
C ARG A 42 -42.95 22.26 -0.98
N PRO A 43 -41.92 21.56 -0.50
CA PRO A 43 -42.05 20.62 0.61
C PRO A 43 -42.56 21.32 1.88
N SER A 44 -43.37 20.61 2.67
CA SER A 44 -43.67 21.03 4.04
C SER A 44 -42.39 21.02 4.88
N ARG A 45 -42.36 21.72 6.02
CA ARG A 45 -41.20 21.73 6.93
C ARG A 45 -40.76 20.32 7.34
N HIS A 46 -41.70 19.42 7.59
CA HIS A 46 -41.43 18.01 7.89
C HIS A 46 -40.75 17.31 6.70
N ASN A 47 -41.31 17.48 5.49
CA ASN A 47 -40.77 16.87 4.28
C ASN A 47 -39.40 17.46 3.90
N MET A 48 -39.22 18.77 4.08
CA MET A 48 -37.95 19.45 3.83
C MET A 48 -36.86 18.88 4.72
N ARG A 49 -37.14 18.69 6.02
CA ARG A 49 -36.19 18.05 6.95
C ARG A 49 -35.84 16.63 6.51
N ARG A 50 -36.82 15.80 6.13
CA ARG A 50 -36.56 14.44 5.61
C ARG A 50 -35.66 14.45 4.37
N ILE A 51 -35.90 15.39 3.45
CA ILE A 51 -35.10 15.56 2.24
C ILE A 51 -33.66 15.97 2.60
N CYS A 52 -33.51 16.95 3.49
CA CYS A 52 -32.22 17.43 3.99
C CYS A 52 -31.41 16.31 4.67
N ASP A 53 -32.04 15.57 5.60
CA ASP A 53 -31.42 14.48 6.33
C ASP A 53 -30.96 13.35 5.40
N PHE A 54 -31.77 13.00 4.39
CA PHE A 54 -31.42 11.97 3.41
C PHE A 54 -30.23 12.36 2.53
N PHE A 55 -30.15 13.62 2.11
CA PHE A 55 -29.08 14.09 1.22
C PHE A 55 -27.85 14.62 1.95
N GLY A 56 -27.89 14.75 3.28
CA GLY A 56 -26.78 15.23 4.10
C GLY A 56 -26.50 16.74 3.96
N VAL A 57 -27.54 17.53 3.67
CA VAL A 57 -27.47 19.00 3.51
C VAL A 57 -28.43 19.68 4.47
N SER A 58 -28.15 20.93 4.86
CA SER A 58 -29.10 21.74 5.63
C SER A 58 -30.13 22.42 4.71
N GLU A 59 -31.26 22.86 5.29
CA GLU A 59 -32.28 23.61 4.55
C GLU A 59 -31.73 24.93 4.01
N ALA A 60 -30.86 25.61 4.76
CA ALA A 60 -30.21 26.85 4.31
C ALA A 60 -29.30 26.61 3.11
N GLU A 61 -28.54 25.50 3.10
CA GLU A 61 -27.70 25.11 1.96
C GLU A 61 -28.55 24.79 0.72
N LEU A 62 -29.61 24.00 0.90
CA LEU A 62 -30.48 23.56 -0.20
C LEU A 62 -31.18 24.74 -0.91
N LEU A 63 -31.34 25.87 -0.22
CA LEU A 63 -31.97 27.09 -0.73
C LEU A 63 -30.99 28.12 -1.31
N LEU A 64 -29.67 27.86 -1.28
CA LEU A 64 -28.68 28.71 -1.93
C LEU A 64 -28.88 28.76 -3.44
N ASP A 65 -28.24 29.72 -4.11
CA ASP A 65 -28.18 29.72 -5.57
C ASP A 65 -27.49 28.43 -6.08
N ALA A 66 -27.85 28.02 -7.30
CA ALA A 66 -27.39 26.74 -7.83
C ALA A 66 -25.86 26.63 -7.95
N PRO A 67 -25.11 27.66 -8.40
CA PRO A 67 -23.65 27.61 -8.43
C PRO A 67 -23.02 27.40 -7.03
N GLN A 68 -23.47 28.14 -6.01
CA GLN A 68 -22.95 28.00 -4.64
C GLN A 68 -23.28 26.63 -4.05
N PHE A 69 -24.47 26.12 -4.34
CA PHE A 69 -24.88 24.80 -3.86
C PHE A 69 -24.07 23.67 -4.52
N GLU A 70 -23.80 23.77 -5.82
CA GLU A 70 -22.98 22.80 -6.56
C GLU A 70 -21.57 22.67 -5.96
N ASP A 71 -20.94 23.78 -5.61
CA ASP A 71 -19.63 23.81 -4.95
C ASP A 71 -19.66 23.06 -3.60
N ILE A 72 -20.70 23.29 -2.79
CA ILE A 72 -20.87 22.62 -1.48
C ILE A 72 -21.09 21.12 -1.67
N VAL A 73 -21.94 20.71 -2.61
CA VAL A 73 -22.23 19.29 -2.88
C VAL A 73 -20.98 18.57 -3.39
N ALA A 74 -20.18 19.22 -4.25
CA ALA A 74 -18.92 18.67 -4.75
C ALA A 74 -17.90 18.40 -3.62
N ILE A 75 -17.87 19.25 -2.59
CA ILE A 75 -17.03 19.08 -1.40
C ILE A 75 -17.59 17.99 -0.47
N LYS A 76 -18.91 18.00 -0.22
CA LYS A 76 -19.58 17.09 0.73
C LYS A 76 -19.85 15.67 0.22
N ARG A 77 -19.79 15.39 -1.09
CA ARG A 77 -20.00 14.03 -1.66
C ARG A 77 -18.74 13.25 -2.01
N LYS A 78 -17.57 13.88 -1.91
CA LYS A 78 -16.29 13.18 -1.81
C LYS A 78 -16.16 12.15 -0.66
N PRO A 79 -16.86 12.20 0.50
CA PRO A 79 -16.44 11.45 1.67
C PRO A 79 -16.91 10.00 1.73
N VAL A 80 -17.91 9.49 1.00
CA VAL A 80 -18.35 8.08 1.30
C VAL A 80 -17.38 7.02 0.76
N GLN A 81 -16.83 7.19 -0.44
CA GLN A 81 -15.73 6.35 -0.94
C GLN A 81 -14.36 6.78 -0.38
N GLN A 82 -14.17 8.08 -0.14
CA GLN A 82 -12.96 8.56 0.53
C GLN A 82 -12.91 8.19 2.01
N GLU A 83 -14.00 7.95 2.73
CA GLU A 83 -13.97 7.66 4.16
C GLU A 83 -13.44 6.25 4.41
N ALA A 84 -13.92 5.27 3.64
CA ALA A 84 -13.45 3.89 3.71
C ALA A 84 -11.96 3.78 3.31
N LEU A 85 -11.53 4.49 2.26
CA LEU A 85 -10.11 4.61 1.92
C LEU A 85 -9.35 5.47 2.94
N SER A 86 -9.97 6.51 3.51
CA SER A 86 -9.32 7.43 4.46
C SER A 86 -8.98 6.73 5.77
N LYS A 87 -9.75 5.74 6.22
CA LYS A 87 -9.46 5.08 7.50
C LYS A 87 -8.11 4.33 7.44
N PRO A 88 -7.86 3.41 6.50
CA PRO A 88 -6.54 2.81 6.29
C PRO A 88 -5.47 3.86 5.93
N LEU A 89 -5.78 4.80 5.03
CA LEU A 89 -4.82 5.82 4.62
C LEU A 89 -4.40 6.75 5.78
N ARG A 90 -5.28 7.05 6.74
CA ARG A 90 -4.95 7.82 7.95
C ARG A 90 -3.90 7.12 8.81
N HIS A 91 -3.93 5.79 8.90
CA HIS A 91 -2.89 5.05 9.61
C HIS A 91 -1.55 5.17 8.89
N LEU A 92 -1.55 5.04 7.56
CA LEU A 92 -0.35 5.25 6.74
C LEU A 92 0.17 6.68 6.83
N ASP A 93 -0.70 7.69 6.79
CA ASP A 93 -0.32 9.10 6.92
C ASP A 93 0.31 9.39 8.28
N ARG A 94 -0.21 8.81 9.36
CA ARG A 94 0.40 8.90 10.70
C ARG A 94 1.80 8.27 10.75
N LEU A 95 1.99 7.13 10.05
CA LEU A 95 3.31 6.51 9.95
C LEU A 95 4.27 7.39 9.14
N TYR A 96 3.83 7.95 8.01
CA TYR A 96 4.64 8.87 7.21
C TYR A 96 5.04 10.12 7.99
N GLN A 97 4.11 10.73 8.74
CA GLN A 97 4.38 11.92 9.56
C GLN A 97 5.42 11.68 10.67
N ARG A 98 5.52 10.45 11.17
CA ARG A 98 6.50 10.07 12.21
C ARG A 98 7.78 9.46 11.66
N SER A 99 7.78 9.07 10.38
CA SER A 99 8.92 8.43 9.75
C SER A 99 10.06 9.42 9.64
N GLN A 100 11.25 8.99 10.05
CA GLN A 100 12.48 9.72 9.81
C GLN A 100 12.88 9.64 8.33
N SER A 101 13.82 10.49 7.93
CA SER A 101 14.37 10.51 6.57
C SER A 101 15.15 9.25 6.27
N LEU A 102 14.93 8.69 5.08
CA LEU A 102 15.65 7.54 4.54
C LEU A 102 16.63 7.93 3.41
N GLU A 103 17.00 9.20 3.27
CA GLU A 103 17.84 9.71 2.17
C GLU A 103 19.16 8.96 2.04
N LYS A 104 19.76 8.62 3.19
CA LYS A 104 20.99 7.85 3.27
C LYS A 104 20.85 6.51 2.56
N TYR A 105 19.69 5.86 2.66
CA TYR A 105 19.43 4.51 2.17
C TYR A 105 18.94 4.45 0.71
N LEU A 106 18.89 5.57 -0.01
CA LEU A 106 18.53 5.55 -1.43
C LEU A 106 19.56 4.80 -2.27
N GLY A 107 19.08 3.96 -3.19
CA GLY A 107 19.90 3.21 -4.13
C GLY A 107 19.51 1.74 -4.26
N TYR A 108 20.38 0.99 -4.92
CA TYR A 108 20.18 -0.42 -5.23
C TYR A 108 20.79 -1.32 -4.18
N TYR A 109 20.16 -2.48 -3.98
CA TYR A 109 20.61 -3.48 -3.03
C TYR A 109 20.50 -4.88 -3.63
N TYR A 110 21.44 -5.76 -3.30
CA TYR A 110 21.14 -7.19 -3.33
C TYR A 110 20.51 -7.61 -2.01
N ARG A 111 19.36 -8.26 -2.07
CA ARG A 111 18.72 -8.89 -0.90
C ARG A 111 19.02 -10.37 -0.90
N TYR A 112 19.45 -10.88 0.26
CA TYR A 112 19.80 -12.28 0.48
C TYR A 112 18.97 -12.88 1.62
N PHE A 113 18.46 -14.09 1.39
CA PHE A 113 17.79 -14.89 2.43
C PHE A 113 17.55 -16.33 1.99
N TYR A 114 17.30 -17.21 2.95
CA TYR A 114 16.82 -18.56 2.67
C TYR A 114 15.38 -18.54 2.16
N SER A 115 15.17 -19.10 0.97
CA SER A 115 13.88 -19.13 0.28
C SER A 115 12.81 -19.88 1.08
N PHE A 116 11.68 -19.21 1.35
CA PHE A 116 10.53 -19.86 2.00
C PHE A 116 9.88 -20.94 1.10
N GLY A 117 9.93 -20.76 -0.22
CA GLY A 117 9.32 -21.67 -1.19
C GLY A 117 10.25 -22.77 -1.71
N ASN A 118 11.57 -22.60 -1.58
CA ASN A 118 12.59 -23.50 -2.14
C ASN A 118 13.56 -23.93 -1.03
N PRO A 119 13.33 -25.08 -0.37
CA PRO A 119 14.03 -25.44 0.87
C PRO A 119 15.54 -25.52 0.69
N GLY A 120 16.28 -24.97 1.65
CA GLY A 120 17.75 -25.01 1.68
C GLY A 120 18.44 -24.14 0.62
N LYS A 121 17.70 -23.43 -0.23
CA LYS A 121 18.26 -22.53 -1.24
C LYS A 121 18.20 -21.07 -0.79
N VAL A 122 19.17 -20.29 -1.23
CA VAL A 122 19.27 -18.85 -0.95
C VAL A 122 18.81 -18.06 -2.17
N ILE A 123 17.94 -17.08 -1.98
CA ILE A 123 17.58 -16.11 -3.01
C ILE A 123 18.57 -14.95 -2.94
N ARG A 124 19.10 -14.52 -4.10
CA ARG A 124 19.65 -13.17 -4.29
C ARG A 124 18.74 -12.42 -5.23
N SER A 125 18.06 -11.38 -4.74
CA SER A 125 17.17 -10.53 -5.53
C SER A 125 17.73 -9.12 -5.66
N LEU A 126 17.23 -8.33 -6.62
CA LEU A 126 17.66 -6.95 -6.82
C LEU A 126 16.55 -6.00 -6.36
N ALA A 127 16.88 -5.19 -5.35
CA ALA A 127 15.99 -4.20 -4.80
C ALA A 127 16.45 -2.77 -5.08
N LEU A 128 15.50 -1.84 -5.02
CA LEU A 128 15.70 -0.41 -5.16
C LEU A 128 14.90 0.30 -4.06
N VAL A 129 15.59 1.16 -3.32
CA VAL A 129 14.96 2.18 -2.46
C VAL A 129 15.02 3.51 -3.20
N TYR A 130 13.86 4.12 -3.41
CA TYR A 130 13.75 5.41 -4.10
C TYR A 130 12.79 6.36 -3.37
N LYS A 131 12.90 7.66 -3.65
CA LYS A 131 12.05 8.71 -3.10
C LYS A 131 11.14 9.26 -4.20
N GLU A 132 9.88 9.53 -3.84
CA GLU A 132 8.93 10.27 -4.67
C GLU A 132 8.11 11.21 -3.76
N GLY A 133 8.14 12.52 -4.06
CA GLY A 133 7.71 13.53 -3.09
C GLY A 133 8.51 13.39 -1.78
N GLU A 134 7.84 13.41 -0.63
CA GLU A 134 8.46 13.21 0.69
C GLU A 134 8.36 11.76 1.21
N LYS A 135 8.07 10.80 0.32
CA LYS A 135 7.85 9.39 0.69
C LYS A 135 8.89 8.48 0.06
N TYR A 136 9.15 7.34 0.72
CA TYR A 136 10.14 6.36 0.30
C TYR A 136 9.47 5.04 -0.08
N TYR A 137 9.99 4.46 -1.15
CA TYR A 137 9.38 3.33 -1.83
C TYR A 137 10.40 2.25 -2.11
N TRP A 138 9.88 1.04 -2.19
CA TRP A 138 10.62 -0.18 -2.38
C TRP A 138 10.18 -0.83 -3.70
N LYS A 139 11.15 -1.25 -4.49
CA LYS A 139 10.95 -2.20 -5.59
C LYS A 139 11.90 -3.36 -5.42
N ASN A 140 11.45 -4.58 -5.69
CA ASN A 140 12.32 -5.75 -5.67
C ASN A 140 11.95 -6.72 -6.79
N ILE A 141 12.96 -7.32 -7.41
CA ILE A 141 12.80 -8.30 -8.48
C ILE A 141 13.49 -9.59 -8.07
N GLU A 142 12.70 -10.65 -7.94
CA GLU A 142 13.19 -12.00 -7.71
C GLU A 142 13.09 -12.81 -8.99
N VAL A 143 14.23 -13.32 -9.46
CA VAL A 143 14.28 -14.21 -10.62
C VAL A 143 14.59 -15.60 -10.11
N LEU A 144 13.65 -16.53 -10.28
CA LEU A 144 13.88 -17.95 -10.01
C LEU A 144 14.58 -18.55 -11.22
N ARG A 145 15.90 -18.42 -11.19
CA ARG A 145 16.83 -18.91 -12.20
C ARG A 145 17.78 -19.90 -11.57
N ASP A 146 17.98 -21.00 -12.27
CA ASP A 146 19.02 -21.98 -11.97
C ASP A 146 20.35 -21.46 -12.54
N PRO A 147 21.37 -21.26 -11.70
CA PRO A 147 22.65 -20.74 -12.14
C PRO A 147 23.45 -21.70 -13.03
N GLU A 148 23.18 -23.01 -12.96
CA GLU A 148 23.90 -24.01 -13.76
C GLU A 148 23.32 -24.12 -15.18
N THR A 149 21.99 -24.03 -15.31
CA THR A 149 21.30 -24.19 -16.60
C THR A 149 20.89 -22.86 -17.25
N ASP A 150 21.03 -21.73 -16.55
CA ASP A 150 20.51 -20.40 -16.87
C ASP A 150 18.99 -20.37 -17.16
N ARG A 151 18.27 -21.47 -16.87
CA ARG A 151 16.83 -21.57 -17.08
C ARG A 151 16.10 -20.78 -16.00
N SER A 152 15.21 -19.90 -16.42
CA SER A 152 14.30 -19.16 -15.55
C SER A 152 12.91 -19.78 -15.60
N TRP A 153 12.32 -20.09 -14.44
CA TRP A 153 10.95 -20.64 -14.35
C TRP A 153 10.03 -19.79 -13.47
N GLY A 154 10.51 -18.63 -13.00
CA GLY A 154 9.68 -17.70 -12.24
C GLY A 154 10.28 -16.31 -12.16
N LEU A 155 9.41 -15.32 -12.15
CA LEU A 155 9.73 -13.92 -11.92
C LEU A 155 8.67 -13.38 -10.97
N ASN A 156 9.10 -12.85 -9.84
CA ASN A 156 8.22 -12.11 -8.94
C ASN A 156 8.69 -10.66 -8.90
N LYS A 157 7.74 -9.73 -8.97
CA LYS A 157 8.01 -8.31 -8.81
C LYS A 157 7.31 -7.84 -7.56
N TYR A 158 8.00 -7.06 -6.75
CA TYR A 158 7.49 -6.54 -5.52
C TYR A 158 7.52 -5.02 -5.54
N GLU A 159 6.47 -4.43 -5.00
CA GLU A 159 6.35 -3.00 -4.77
C GLU A 159 5.96 -2.79 -3.31
N GLY A 160 6.46 -1.71 -2.72
CA GLY A 160 6.25 -1.48 -1.30
C GLY A 160 6.60 -0.08 -0.86
N VAL A 161 6.40 0.14 0.42
CA VAL A 161 6.68 1.39 1.12
C VAL A 161 7.69 1.15 2.22
N LEU A 162 8.48 2.19 2.54
CA LEU A 162 9.39 2.16 3.68
C LEU A 162 8.97 3.15 4.76
N PHE A 163 9.22 2.77 6.01
CA PHE A 163 9.11 3.64 7.16
C PHE A 163 10.38 3.53 8.01
N PHE A 164 10.81 4.64 8.59
CA PHE A 164 11.90 4.67 9.57
C PHE A 164 11.37 5.16 10.90
N LEU A 165 11.07 4.23 11.81
CA LEU A 165 10.38 4.51 13.07
C LEU A 165 11.14 3.84 14.21
N ALA A 166 11.27 4.53 15.35
CA ALA A 166 11.92 4.00 16.56
C ALA A 166 13.26 3.29 16.27
N ASP A 167 14.10 3.93 15.45
CA ASP A 167 15.42 3.43 15.07
C ASP A 167 15.40 2.09 14.30
N ARG A 168 14.31 1.80 13.57
CA ARG A 168 14.20 0.62 12.69
C ARG A 168 13.63 0.98 11.34
N ILE A 169 14.18 0.37 10.29
CA ILE A 169 13.67 0.52 8.91
C ILE A 169 12.69 -0.61 8.64
N TYR A 170 11.46 -0.26 8.35
CA TYR A 170 10.39 -1.18 7.99
C TYR A 170 10.16 -1.15 6.48
N ILE A 171 10.11 -2.32 5.87
CA ILE A 171 9.68 -2.50 4.49
C ILE A 171 8.37 -3.30 4.55
N MET A 172 7.34 -2.80 3.89
CA MET A 172 6.11 -3.55 3.62
C MET A 172 5.91 -3.61 2.11
N GLU A 173 5.91 -4.81 1.55
CA GLU A 173 5.83 -5.03 0.10
C GLU A 173 4.76 -6.07 -0.23
N TYR A 174 4.24 -6.00 -1.44
CA TYR A 174 3.34 -7.00 -2.03
C TYR A 174 3.89 -7.45 -3.39
N GLU A 175 3.56 -8.68 -3.79
CA GLU A 175 3.88 -9.15 -5.14
C GLU A 175 2.90 -8.52 -6.15
N SER A 176 3.42 -7.69 -7.06
CA SER A 176 2.62 -6.76 -7.88
C SER A 176 2.02 -7.37 -9.15
N VAL A 177 2.41 -8.59 -9.53
CA VAL A 177 1.91 -9.26 -10.73
C VAL A 177 0.71 -10.16 -10.41
N ALA A 178 0.87 -11.02 -9.42
CA ALA A 178 -0.09 -12.00 -8.96
C ALA A 178 -0.92 -11.54 -7.75
N MET A 179 -0.52 -10.45 -7.06
CA MET A 179 -1.31 -9.80 -6.00
C MET A 179 -1.79 -10.76 -4.90
N ASN A 180 -0.96 -11.72 -4.54
CA ASN A 180 -1.35 -12.87 -3.71
C ASN A 180 -0.50 -13.07 -2.45
N SER A 181 0.48 -12.19 -2.22
CA SER A 181 1.35 -12.23 -1.04
C SER A 181 1.76 -10.83 -0.60
N ILE A 182 1.90 -10.70 0.72
CA ILE A 182 2.51 -9.56 1.39
C ILE A 182 3.71 -10.10 2.16
N THR A 183 4.82 -9.38 2.09
CA THR A 183 6.03 -9.64 2.86
C THR A 183 6.45 -8.37 3.58
N GLN A 184 7.16 -8.53 4.69
CA GLN A 184 7.65 -7.40 5.48
C GLN A 184 9.06 -7.70 5.97
N ALA A 185 9.86 -6.65 6.13
CA ALA A 185 11.17 -6.71 6.74
C ALA A 185 11.35 -5.58 7.76
N THR A 186 12.01 -5.89 8.87
CA THR A 186 12.46 -4.92 9.87
C THR A 186 13.97 -5.00 9.95
N LEU A 187 14.64 -3.89 9.65
CA LEU A 187 16.10 -3.81 9.53
C LEU A 187 16.68 -2.82 10.55
N TYR A 188 17.90 -3.11 10.99
CA TYR A 188 18.73 -2.12 11.69
C TYR A 188 19.17 -1.03 10.71
N PRO A 189 19.10 0.25 11.11
CA PRO A 189 19.72 1.33 10.37
C PRO A 189 21.25 1.23 10.49
N SER A 190 21.98 1.64 9.45
CA SER A 190 23.43 1.80 9.58
C SER A 190 23.78 3.12 10.29
N HIS A 191 24.57 3.05 11.37
CA HIS A 191 25.18 4.22 12.02
C HIS A 191 26.55 4.61 11.42
N ARG A 192 27.10 3.81 10.52
CA ARG A 192 28.40 4.07 9.85
C ARG A 192 28.24 5.12 8.74
N SER A 193 29.28 5.89 8.44
CA SER A 193 29.24 6.89 7.35
C SER A 193 29.00 6.25 5.99
N ARG A 194 29.60 5.07 5.77
CA ARG A 194 29.41 4.24 4.57
C ARG A 194 28.34 3.19 4.79
N LEU A 195 27.45 3.05 3.82
CA LEU A 195 26.49 1.96 3.71
C LEU A 195 27.14 0.77 3.02
N ASP A 196 27.21 -0.36 3.72
CA ASP A 196 27.71 -1.61 3.16
C ASP A 196 26.61 -2.68 3.18
N ILE A 197 26.14 -3.07 4.37
CA ILE A 197 25.09 -4.07 4.55
C ILE A 197 24.07 -3.58 5.59
N LEU A 198 22.79 -3.87 5.37
CA LEU A 198 21.73 -3.79 6.38
C LEU A 198 21.27 -5.19 6.73
N MET A 199 21.00 -5.41 8.02
CA MET A 199 20.58 -6.70 8.56
C MET A 199 19.24 -6.58 9.26
N GLY A 200 18.48 -7.67 9.28
CA GLY A 200 17.24 -7.72 10.02
C GLY A 200 16.48 -9.02 9.85
N ILE A 201 15.20 -8.99 10.24
CA ILE A 201 14.27 -10.10 10.10
C ILE A 201 13.25 -9.74 9.02
N GLN A 202 12.94 -10.72 8.18
CA GLN A 202 11.79 -10.65 7.29
C GLN A 202 10.79 -11.76 7.60
N THR A 203 9.54 -11.51 7.27
CA THR A 203 8.47 -12.50 7.32
C THR A 203 7.69 -12.51 6.02
N GLY A 204 7.17 -13.68 5.66
CA GLY A 204 6.37 -13.84 4.47
C GLY A 204 5.58 -15.13 4.47
N GLY A 205 4.51 -15.15 3.68
CA GLY A 205 3.75 -16.36 3.37
C GLY A 205 3.94 -16.72 1.91
N PRO A 206 4.87 -17.63 1.54
CA PRO A 206 4.99 -18.06 0.16
C PRO A 206 3.65 -18.66 -0.29
N THR A 207 3.24 -18.37 -1.52
CA THR A 207 2.05 -19.01 -2.10
C THR A 207 2.28 -20.46 -2.49
N ARG A 208 3.54 -20.91 -2.45
CA ARG A 208 4.01 -22.28 -2.67
C ARG A 208 4.33 -22.96 -1.33
N ARG A 209 4.47 -24.30 -1.34
CA ARG A 209 4.85 -25.12 -0.17
C ARG A 209 3.86 -25.04 1.02
N GLY A 210 2.59 -25.27 0.75
CA GLY A 210 1.54 -25.36 1.79
C GLY A 210 1.19 -24.03 2.46
N ARG A 211 1.66 -22.91 1.92
CA ARG A 211 1.31 -21.54 2.37
C ARG A 211 1.65 -21.27 3.84
N LYS A 212 2.65 -21.98 4.37
CA LYS A 212 3.09 -21.80 5.76
C LYS A 212 3.76 -20.43 5.89
N PRO A 213 3.33 -19.58 6.83
CA PRO A 213 4.06 -18.35 7.14
C PRO A 213 5.46 -18.70 7.66
N GLY A 214 6.44 -17.89 7.31
CA GLY A 214 7.83 -18.07 7.71
C GLY A 214 8.48 -16.75 8.09
N ALA A 215 9.55 -16.88 8.88
CA ALA A 215 10.47 -15.81 9.23
C ALA A 215 11.89 -16.22 8.86
N SER A 216 12.73 -15.26 8.49
CA SER A 216 14.17 -15.48 8.32
C SER A 216 14.98 -14.22 8.56
N LYS A 217 16.26 -14.40 8.87
CA LYS A 217 17.26 -13.34 8.74
C LYS A 217 17.36 -12.90 7.27
N VAL A 218 17.58 -11.61 7.06
CA VAL A 218 17.75 -11.01 5.74
C VAL A 218 18.95 -10.06 5.77
N ALA A 219 19.72 -10.06 4.67
CA ALA A 219 20.81 -9.14 4.45
C ALA A 219 20.56 -8.31 3.17
N LEU A 220 20.74 -7.00 3.25
CA LEU A 220 20.73 -6.08 2.11
C LEU A 220 22.12 -5.53 1.87
N GLU A 221 22.80 -5.99 0.83
CA GLU A 221 24.09 -5.46 0.39
C GLU A 221 23.88 -4.24 -0.50
N TYR A 222 24.42 -3.08 -0.12
CA TYR A 222 24.31 -1.85 -0.86
C TYR A 222 25.19 -1.85 -2.11
N LEU A 223 24.61 -1.47 -3.26
CA LEU A 223 25.28 -1.44 -4.56
C LEU A 223 25.57 -0.02 -5.05
N GLY A 224 25.04 1.00 -4.36
CA GLY A 224 25.10 2.39 -4.80
C GLY A 224 23.84 2.87 -5.50
N ARG A 225 23.83 4.15 -5.89
CA ARG A 225 22.69 4.79 -6.57
C ARG A 225 22.71 4.62 -8.08
N ASP A 226 23.88 4.42 -8.65
CA ASP A 226 24.08 4.24 -10.08
C ASP A 226 24.79 2.92 -10.33
N ILE A 227 24.09 2.00 -10.99
CA ILE A 227 24.56 0.65 -11.29
C ILE A 227 24.14 0.26 -12.71
N ASN A 228 24.85 -0.70 -13.29
CA ASN A 228 24.34 -1.40 -14.47
C ASN A 228 23.26 -2.41 -14.05
N VAL A 229 21.99 -1.98 -14.05
CA VAL A 229 20.85 -2.79 -13.62
C VAL A 229 20.74 -4.12 -14.37
N ARG A 230 21.01 -4.13 -15.69
CA ARG A 230 20.97 -5.36 -16.49
C ARG A 230 22.04 -6.36 -16.05
N ALA A 231 23.26 -5.89 -15.82
CA ALA A 231 24.32 -6.74 -15.30
C ALA A 231 24.00 -7.24 -13.87
N ALA A 232 23.41 -6.38 -13.04
CA ALA A 232 23.04 -6.73 -11.69
C ALA A 232 21.94 -7.80 -11.64
N LEU A 233 20.90 -7.69 -12.48
CA LEU A 233 19.83 -8.68 -12.64
C LEU A 233 20.34 -10.02 -13.15
N LYS A 234 21.36 -10.06 -14.02
CA LYS A 234 21.97 -11.34 -14.44
C LYS A 234 22.63 -12.10 -13.29
N ARG A 235 22.97 -11.42 -12.21
CA ARG A 235 23.53 -12.04 -11.02
C ARG A 235 22.43 -12.47 -10.04
N THR A 236 21.17 -12.06 -10.19
CA THR A 236 20.10 -12.56 -9.29
C THR A 236 19.75 -14.00 -9.61
N GLY A 237 19.14 -14.71 -8.66
CA GLY A 237 18.85 -16.12 -8.83
C GLY A 237 18.55 -16.86 -7.53
N LEU A 238 18.40 -18.17 -7.68
CA LEU A 238 18.25 -19.12 -6.59
C LEU A 238 19.50 -19.99 -6.50
N PHE A 239 20.19 -19.94 -5.36
CA PHE A 239 21.52 -20.51 -5.20
C PHE A 239 21.57 -21.61 -4.14
N ASN A 240 22.42 -22.60 -4.37
CA ASN A 240 22.84 -23.51 -3.31
C ASN A 240 23.81 -22.73 -2.38
N PRO A 241 23.63 -22.72 -1.05
CA PRO A 241 24.57 -22.06 -0.14
C PRO A 241 25.98 -22.67 -0.19
N GLU A 242 26.15 -23.94 -0.55
CA GLU A 242 27.46 -24.61 -0.56
C GLU A 242 28.23 -24.42 -1.88
N THR A 243 27.51 -24.45 -3.01
CA THR A 243 28.14 -24.44 -4.36
C THR A 243 27.87 -23.15 -5.14
N GLY A 244 26.96 -22.30 -4.67
CA GLY A 244 26.55 -21.09 -5.39
C GLY A 244 27.51 -19.91 -5.21
N PRO A 245 27.50 -18.92 -6.13
CA PRO A 245 28.32 -17.71 -6.07
C PRO A 245 27.77 -16.68 -5.06
N ILE A 246 27.65 -17.08 -3.80
CA ILE A 246 27.34 -16.21 -2.65
C ILE A 246 28.53 -16.25 -1.71
N ARG A 247 28.98 -15.07 -1.28
CA ARG A 247 30.16 -14.96 -0.43
C ARG A 247 29.86 -15.55 0.96
N PRO A 248 30.78 -16.34 1.57
CA PRO A 248 30.54 -17.00 2.86
C PRO A 248 30.11 -16.07 3.99
N GLU A 249 30.60 -14.83 4.02
CA GLU A 249 30.21 -13.83 5.01
C GLU A 249 28.72 -13.45 4.92
N ILE A 250 28.16 -13.40 3.71
CA ILE A 250 26.72 -13.14 3.53
C ILE A 250 25.91 -14.35 4.01
N LEU A 251 26.38 -15.57 3.77
CA LEU A 251 25.70 -16.78 4.20
C LEU A 251 25.59 -16.86 5.73
N ARG A 252 26.66 -16.51 6.46
CA ARG A 252 26.64 -16.44 7.94
C ARG A 252 25.62 -15.44 8.45
N LEU A 253 25.52 -14.28 7.78
CA LEU A 253 24.58 -13.22 8.16
C LEU A 253 23.11 -13.66 8.04
N ILE A 254 22.79 -14.52 7.07
CA ILE A 254 21.40 -14.96 6.80
C ILE A 254 21.08 -16.35 7.36
N GLU A 255 22.02 -16.99 8.08
CA GLU A 255 21.81 -18.31 8.66
C GLU A 255 20.75 -18.24 9.78
N ASN A 256 19.70 -19.02 9.63
CA ASN A 256 18.59 -19.05 10.59
C ASN A 256 18.89 -20.08 11.67
N ARG A 257 19.49 -19.62 12.78
CA ARG A 257 19.73 -20.42 13.98
C ARG A 257 19.12 -19.72 15.18
N MET A 258 18.33 -20.46 15.95
CA MET A 258 17.91 -20.07 17.30
C MET A 258 18.83 -20.78 18.28
N GLU A 259 19.37 -20.05 19.25
CA GLU A 259 20.20 -20.64 20.29
C GLU A 259 19.37 -21.49 21.24
N GLU A 260 20.02 -22.43 21.94
CA GLU A 260 19.31 -23.23 22.94
C GLU A 260 18.67 -22.31 23.99
N GLN A 261 17.45 -22.66 24.40
CA GLN A 261 16.64 -21.88 25.35
C GLN A 261 16.18 -20.50 24.85
N THR A 262 16.37 -20.18 23.56
CA THR A 262 15.71 -19.04 22.91
C THR A 262 14.41 -19.50 22.23
N PHE A 263 13.37 -18.69 22.34
CA PHE A 263 12.03 -18.98 21.78
C PHE A 263 11.60 -17.97 20.71
N VAL A 264 12.47 -17.02 20.38
CA VAL A 264 12.24 -15.95 19.41
C VAL A 264 13.41 -15.95 18.43
N LEU A 265 13.11 -15.87 17.13
CA LEU A 265 14.14 -15.66 16.12
C LEU A 265 14.50 -14.18 16.07
N ASP A 266 15.63 -13.84 16.66
CA ASP A 266 16.24 -12.51 16.61
C ASP A 266 17.49 -12.49 15.72
N VAL A 267 18.04 -11.30 15.55
CA VAL A 267 19.25 -11.04 14.79
C VAL A 267 19.99 -9.88 15.43
N ASP A 268 21.29 -10.06 15.60
CA ASP A 268 22.17 -9.03 16.14
C ASP A 268 22.42 -7.92 15.13
N GLU A 269 22.69 -6.74 15.65
CA GLU A 269 23.15 -5.62 14.85
C GLU A 269 24.62 -5.86 14.40
N PRO A 270 24.97 -5.56 13.13
CA PRO A 270 26.31 -5.82 12.56
C PRO A 270 27.42 -4.81 12.91
#